data_AF-A0A6B2LXI0-F1
#
_entry.id   AF-A0A6B2LXI0-F1
#
_cell.length_a   1.000
_cell.length_b   1.000
_cell.length_c   1.000
_cell.angle_alpha   90.00
_cell.angle_beta   90.00
_cell.angle_gamma   90.00
#
_symmetry.space_group_name_H-M   'P 1'
#
loop_
_entity.id
_entity.type
_entity.pdbx_description
1 polymer ?
#
loop_
_entity_poly.entity_id
_entity_poly.type
_entity_poly.pdbx_seq_one_letter_code
_entity_poly.pdbx_strand_id
1 'polypeptide(L)' 'MDSSPYILELIDTDGTQHFIAMKNLLIKNTNGVVLVYSVIDQKSFVDIPDIHANIVTVR' A
#
# COMPACT_ATOMS: atom_id res chain seq x y z
N MET A 1 -18.72 20.23 -4.20
CA MET A 1 -19.24 18.91 -3.76
C MET A 1 -19.50 18.17 -5.03
N ASP A 2 -18.57 17.29 -5.35
CA ASP A 2 -18.23 17.02 -6.73
C ASP A 2 -19.11 15.86 -7.15
N SER A 3 -20.30 16.19 -7.67
CA SER A 3 -21.37 15.25 -8.07
C SER A 3 -20.97 14.27 -9.19
N SER A 4 -19.67 14.11 -9.43
CA SER A 4 -19.09 13.27 -10.46
C SER A 4 -18.86 11.87 -9.91
N PRO A 5 -19.27 10.81 -10.63
CA PRO A 5 -18.86 9.45 -10.30
C PRO A 5 -17.36 9.28 -10.56
N TYR A 6 -16.70 8.50 -9.70
CA TYR A 6 -15.28 8.15 -9.83
C TYR A 6 -15.13 6.63 -9.93
N ILE A 7 -14.15 6.19 -10.71
CA ILE A 7 -13.76 4.78 -10.80
C ILE A 7 -12.51 4.62 -9.93
N LEU A 8 -12.57 3.71 -8.97
CA LEU A 8 -11.45 3.35 -8.11
C LEU A 8 -11.01 1.92 -8.44
N GLU A 9 -9.76 1.76 -8.83
CA GLU A 9 -9.13 0.45 -8.98
C GLU A 9 -8.42 0.09 -7.66
N LEU A 10 -8.85 -1.01 -7.05
CA LEU A 10 -8.27 -1.54 -5.82
C LEU A 10 -7.38 -2.72 -6.16
N ILE A 11 -6.14 -2.67 -5.67
CA ILE A 11 -5.15 -3.72 -5.88
C ILE A 11 -4.84 -4.32 -4.51
N ASP A 12 -5.28 -5.54 -4.29
CA ASP A 12 -4.93 -6.29 -3.09
C ASP A 12 -3.49 -6.78 -3.21
N THR A 13 -2.69 -6.54 -2.18
CA THR A 13 -1.32 -7.04 -2.09
C THR A 13 -1.26 -7.98 -0.91
N ASP A 14 -1.08 -9.27 -1.17
CA ASP A 14 -0.78 -10.23 -0.12
C ASP A 14 0.48 -9.76 0.63
N GLY A 15 0.35 -9.53 1.95
CA GLY A 15 1.35 -8.92 2.83
C GLY A 15 2.65 -9.71 2.97
N THR A 16 2.79 -10.84 2.26
CA THR A 16 3.91 -11.77 2.33
C THR A 16 4.77 -11.85 1.05
N GLN A 17 4.36 -11.22 -0.07
CA GLN A 17 4.93 -11.59 -1.37
C GLN A 17 6.30 -10.96 -1.70
N HIS A 18 7.27 -11.85 -1.89
CA HIS A 18 8.69 -11.62 -2.18
C HIS A 18 9.00 -11.08 -3.61
N PHE A 19 8.03 -10.50 -4.32
CA PHE A 19 8.24 -9.94 -5.67
C PHE A 19 8.39 -8.41 -5.62
N ILE A 20 9.52 -7.95 -5.08
CA ILE A 20 9.91 -6.53 -4.94
C ILE A 20 9.72 -5.75 -6.27
N ALA A 21 10.03 -6.36 -7.41
CA ALA A 21 9.90 -5.70 -8.73
C ALA A 21 8.44 -5.43 -9.14
N MET A 22 7.52 -6.39 -8.91
CA MET A 22 6.11 -6.23 -9.22
C MET A 22 5.45 -5.21 -8.28
N LYS A 23 5.82 -5.28 -6.98
CA LYS A 23 5.42 -4.29 -5.97
C LYS A 23 5.82 -2.87 -6.35
N ASN A 24 7.05 -2.67 -6.84
CA ASN A 24 7.54 -1.35 -7.21
C ASN A 24 6.80 -0.74 -8.40
N LEU A 25 6.43 -1.56 -9.40
CA LEU A 25 5.64 -1.11 -10.54
C LEU A 25 4.24 -0.66 -10.11
N LEU A 26 3.61 -1.43 -9.21
CA LEU A 26 2.31 -1.07 -8.63
C LEU A 26 2.41 0.24 -7.84
N ILE A 27 3.40 0.37 -6.96
CA ILE A 27 3.61 1.59 -6.16
C ILE A 27 3.79 2.83 -7.05
N LYS A 28 4.59 2.75 -8.11
CA LYS A 28 4.83 3.89 -9.02
C LYS A 28 3.59 4.35 -9.76
N ASN A 29 2.69 3.44 -10.12
CA ASN A 29 1.52 3.75 -10.93
C ASN A 29 0.25 4.02 -10.11
N THR A 30 0.28 3.81 -8.79
CA THR A 30 -0.87 4.09 -7.90
C THR A 30 -1.05 5.59 -7.65
N ASN A 31 -2.31 6.04 -7.57
CA ASN A 31 -2.63 7.41 -7.15
C ASN A 31 -2.57 7.58 -5.62
N GLY A 32 -2.80 6.50 -4.86
CA GLY A 32 -2.77 6.50 -3.41
C GLY A 32 -2.53 5.09 -2.87
N VAL A 33 -2.07 5.01 -1.62
CA VAL A 33 -1.83 3.75 -0.91
C VAL A 33 -2.47 3.85 0.46
N VAL A 34 -3.17 2.80 0.87
CA VAL A 34 -3.70 2.65 2.23
C VAL A 34 -2.90 1.55 2.92
N LEU A 35 -2.32 1.87 4.08
CA LEU A 35 -1.64 0.90 4.93
C LEU A 35 -2.59 0.44 6.04
N VAL A 36 -2.67 -0.88 6.23
CA VAL A 36 -3.56 -1.51 7.20
C VAL A 36 -2.73 -2.38 8.13
N TYR A 37 -3.10 -2.39 9.41
CA TYR A 37 -2.50 -3.25 10.43
C TYR A 37 -3.61 -3.94 11.25
N SER A 38 -3.25 -5.00 11.95
CA SER A 38 -4.15 -5.74 12.84
C SER A 38 -4.06 -5.21 14.27
N VAL A 39 -5.20 -4.93 14.89
CA VAL A 39 -5.26 -4.46 16.29
C VAL A 39 -4.91 -5.54 17.33
N ILE A 40 -4.90 -6.81 16.91
CA ILE A 40 -4.54 -7.96 17.76
C ILE A 40 -3.13 -8.48 17.49
N ASP A 41 -2.39 -7.86 16.55
CA ASP A 41 -1.00 -8.19 16.25
C ASP A 41 -0.14 -6.93 16.27
N GLN A 42 0.57 -6.72 17.37
CA GLN A 42 1.45 -5.57 17.58
C GLN A 42 2.54 -5.46 16.50
N LYS A 43 3.04 -6.59 15.99
CA LYS A 43 4.09 -6.58 14.97
C LYS A 43 3.59 -5.91 13.69
N SER A 44 2.37 -6.21 13.28
CA SER A 44 1.76 -5.59 12.09
C SER A 44 1.70 -4.06 12.17
N PHE A 45 1.58 -3.47 13.37
CA PHE A 45 1.62 -2.02 13.58
C PHE A 45 3.06 -1.48 13.57
N VAL A 46 3.98 -2.17 14.25
CA VAL A 46 5.39 -1.76 14.35
C VAL A 46 6.08 -1.74 12.98
N ASP A 47 5.68 -2.62 12.07
CA ASP A 47 6.26 -2.71 10.73
C ASP A 47 5.75 -1.60 9.76
N ILE A 48 4.69 -0.84 10.10
CA ILE A 48 4.09 0.20 9.24
C ILE A 48 5.07 1.30 8.80
N PRO A 49 5.90 1.89 9.69
CA PRO A 49 6.85 2.92 9.30
C PRO A 49 7.87 2.44 8.26
N ASP A 50 8.34 1.20 8.37
CA ASP A 50 9.28 0.60 7.42
C ASP A 50 8.61 0.34 6.07
N ILE A 51 7.37 -0.15 6.07
CA ILE A 51 6.57 -0.32 4.85
C ILE A 51 6.34 1.03 4.16
N HIS A 52 5.99 2.07 4.93
CA HIS A 52 5.84 3.43 4.42
C HIS A 52 7.13 3.97 3.81
N ALA A 53 8.27 3.83 4.50
CA ALA A 53 9.58 4.26 4.00
C ALA A 53 9.94 3.58 2.66
N ASN A 54 9.63 2.29 2.53
CA ASN A 54 9.84 1.55 1.28
C ASN A 54 8.98 2.08 0.13
N ILE A 55 7.73 2.49 0.39
CA ILE A 55 6.85 3.08 -0.62
C ILE A 55 7.36 4.46 -1.04
N VAL A 56 7.73 5.30 -0.08
CA VAL A 56 8.27 6.65 -0.33
C VAL A 56 9.56 6.59 -1.15
N THR A 57 10.43 5.63 -0.89
CA THR A 57 11.69 5.46 -1.64
C THR A 57 11.48 5.11 -3.12
N VAL A 58 10.34 4.49 -3.46
CA VAL A 58 10.02 4.06 -4.82
C VAL A 58 9.30 5.15 -5.63
N ARG A 59 8.61 6.07 -4.94
CA ARG A 59 7.93 7.22 -5.54
C ARG A 59 8.86 8.37 -5.86
#